data_AF-A0A951EUB7-F1
#
_entry.id   AF-A0A951EUB7-F1
#
_cell.length_a   1.000
_cell.length_b   1.000
_cell.length_c   1.000
_cell.angle_alpha   90.00
_cell.angle_beta   90.00
_cell.angle_gamma   90.00
#
_symmetry.space_group_name_H-M   'P 1'
#
loop_
_entity.id
_entity.type
_entity.pdbx_description
1 polymer ?
#
loop_
_entity_poly.entity_id
_entity_poly.type
_entity_poly.pdbx_seq_one_letter_code
_entity_poly.pdbx_strand_id
1 'polypeptide(L)'
;MAAAPVANFGNLQKELIRHLQGRIQSGELTERSLARLTGISQPHLHHVLKGKRLLSFEKADRILLHLELDLRLLIEYAEKKEASD
;
A
#
# COMPACT_ATOMS: atom_id res chain seq x y z
N MET A 1 0.98 4.58 30.97
CA MET A 1 1.62 3.65 30.02
C MET A 1 0.88 3.75 28.70
N ALA A 2 1.42 4.50 27.72
CA ALA A 2 0.94 4.37 26.36
C ALA A 2 1.69 3.20 25.74
N ALA A 3 1.02 2.06 25.53
CA ALA A 3 1.56 1.01 24.69
C ALA A 3 1.71 1.62 23.29
N ALA A 4 2.93 1.58 22.74
CA ALA A 4 3.24 2.07 21.40
C ALA A 4 2.25 1.48 20.38
N PRO A 5 1.81 2.22 19.35
CA PRO A 5 0.96 1.62 18.34
C PRO A 5 1.81 0.70 17.47
N VAL A 6 1.91 -0.57 17.89
CA VAL A 6 2.25 -1.70 17.03
C VAL A 6 1.51 -1.51 15.70
N ALA A 7 2.23 -1.63 14.58
CA ALA A 7 1.74 -1.38 13.24
C ALA A 7 0.24 -1.73 13.07
N ASN A 8 -0.60 -0.70 12.95
CA ASN A 8 -2.04 -0.90 12.79
C ASN A 8 -2.44 -0.97 11.31
N PHE A 9 -3.65 -1.44 11.02
CA PHE A 9 -4.15 -1.59 9.66
C PHE A 9 -4.09 -0.29 8.83
N GLY A 10 -4.32 0.86 9.46
CA GLY A 10 -4.23 2.16 8.78
C GLY A 10 -2.79 2.52 8.40
N ASN A 11 -1.82 2.22 9.26
CA ASN A 11 -0.40 2.38 8.95
C ASN A 11 0.01 1.44 7.81
N LEU A 12 -0.34 0.15 7.88
CA LEU A 12 -0.01 -0.83 6.85
C LEU A 12 -0.60 -0.47 5.49
N GLN A 13 -1.85 0.02 5.46
CA GLN A 13 -2.49 0.49 4.24
C GLN A 13 -1.76 1.70 3.64
N LYS A 14 -1.29 2.64 4.48
CA LYS A 14 -0.50 3.80 4.02
C LYS A 14 0.86 3.36 3.46
N GLU A 15 1.55 2.44 4.12
CA GLU A 15 2.83 1.92 3.64
C GLU A 15 2.66 1.12 2.34
N LEU A 16 1.57 0.36 2.18
CA LEU A 16 1.25 -0.27 0.91
C LEU A 16 1.08 0.78 -0.21
N ILE A 17 0.29 1.84 0.03
CA ILE A 17 0.08 2.90 -0.96
C ILE A 17 1.41 3.58 -1.32
N ARG A 18 2.24 3.90 -0.31
CA ARG A 18 3.55 4.52 -0.52
C ARG A 18 4.47 3.63 -1.34
N HIS A 19 4.52 2.34 -1.03
CA HIS A 19 5.31 1.36 -1.77
C HIS A 19 4.87 1.30 -3.25
N LEU A 20 3.56 1.27 -3.52
CA LEU A 20 3.02 1.29 -4.88
C LEU A 20 3.36 2.59 -5.62
N GLN A 21 3.24 3.75 -4.95
CA GLN A 21 3.63 5.03 -5.52
C GLN A 21 5.12 5.05 -5.89
N GLY A 22 5.99 4.49 -5.03
CA GLY A 22 7.43 4.39 -5.30
C GLY A 22 7.73 3.58 -6.57
N ARG A 23 7.11 2.40 -6.73
CA ARG A 23 7.24 1.56 -7.93
C ARG A 23 6.70 2.22 -9.20
N ILE A 24 5.66 3.05 -9.06
CA ILE A 24 5.11 3.82 -10.19
C ILE A 24 6.04 4.96 -10.58
N GLN A 25 6.59 5.68 -9.60
CA GLN A 25 7.52 6.78 -9.83
C GLN A 25 8.84 6.31 -10.43
N SER A 26 9.32 5.11 -10.05
CA SER A 26 10.51 4.50 -10.65
C SER A 26 10.28 3.93 -12.05
N GLY A 27 9.03 3.84 -12.50
CA GLY A 27 8.66 3.24 -13.79
C GLY A 27 8.65 1.71 -13.80
N GLU A 28 8.86 1.05 -12.65
CA GLU A 28 8.78 -0.41 -12.50
C GLU A 28 7.35 -0.92 -12.73
N LEU A 29 6.36 -0.10 -12.41
CA LEU A 29 4.95 -0.41 -12.56
C LEU A 29 4.19 0.79 -13.12
N THR A 30 3.11 0.56 -13.87
CA THR A 30 2.18 1.64 -14.26
C THR A 30 0.87 1.51 -13.49
N GLU A 31 0.14 2.62 -13.30
CA GLU A 31 -1.22 2.57 -12.74
C GLU A 31 -2.13 1.64 -13.56
N ARG A 32 -1.96 1.61 -14.89
CA ARG A 32 -2.77 0.78 -15.79
C ARG A 32 -2.46 -0.71 -15.64
N SER A 33 -1.18 -1.08 -15.55
CA SER A 33 -0.80 -2.48 -15.32
C SER A 33 -1.26 -2.95 -13.95
N LEU A 34 -1.14 -2.11 -12.91
CA LEU A 34 -1.64 -2.43 -11.58
C LEU A 34 -3.17 -2.60 -11.54
N ALA A 35 -3.91 -1.72 -12.23
CA ALA A 35 -5.37 -1.84 -12.37
C ALA A 35 -5.77 -3.17 -13.04
N ARG A 36 -5.08 -3.55 -14.12
CA ARG A 36 -5.31 -4.80 -14.83
C ARG A 36 -5.00 -6.04 -13.98
N LEU A 37 -3.87 -6.03 -13.28
CA LEU A 37 -3.45 -7.14 -12.42
C LEU A 37 -4.41 -7.36 -11.25
N THR A 38 -4.92 -6.28 -10.67
CA THR A 38 -5.70 -6.35 -9.41
C THR A 38 -7.21 -6.42 -9.64
N GLY A 39 -7.67 -6.23 -10.88
CA GLY A 39 -9.09 -6.08 -11.21
C GLY A 39 -9.72 -4.79 -10.67
N ILE A 40 -8.91 -3.85 -10.17
CA ILE A 40 -9.37 -2.54 -9.71
C ILE A 40 -9.48 -1.62 -10.92
N SER A 41 -10.62 -0.95 -11.11
CA SER A 41 -10.74 0.03 -12.19
C SER A 41 -9.66 1.12 -12.07
N GLN A 42 -9.01 1.48 -13.19
CA GLN A 42 -7.96 2.51 -13.21
C GLN A 42 -8.38 3.84 -12.54
N PRO A 43 -9.61 4.38 -12.74
CA PRO A 43 -10.02 5.62 -12.06
C PRO A 43 -10.10 5.47 -10.53
N HIS A 44 -10.51 4.31 -10.04
CA HIS A 44 -10.54 4.03 -8.60
C HIS A 44 -9.13 3.94 -8.03
N LEU A 45 -8.25 3.21 -8.71
CA LEU A 45 -6.85 3.07 -8.31
C LEU A 45 -6.12 4.42 -8.29
N HIS A 46 -6.34 5.27 -9.30
CA HIS A 46 -5.80 6.63 -9.34
C HIS A 46 -6.22 7.45 -8.11
N HIS A 47 -7.50 7.38 -7.73
CA HIS A 47 -7.99 8.08 -6.54
C HIS A 47 -7.43 7.51 -5.23
N VAL A 48 -7.24 6.20 -5.15
CA VAL A 48 -6.58 5.56 -4.00
C VAL A 48 -5.14 6.03 -3.89
N LEU A 49 -4.38 5.99 -4.97
CA LEU A 49 -2.98 6.43 -5.00
C LEU A 49 -2.82 7.93 -4.71
N LYS A 50 -3.84 8.76 -4.96
CA LYS A 50 -3.86 10.18 -4.54
C LYS A 50 -4.44 10.42 -3.15
N GLY A 51 -4.80 9.37 -2.40
CA GLY A 51 -5.40 9.50 -1.07
C GLY A 51 -6.84 10.04 -1.06
N LYS A 52 -7.49 10.12 -2.23
CA LYS A 52 -8.88 10.60 -2.37
C LYS A 52 -9.91 9.52 -2.04
N ARG A 53 -9.50 8.24 -2.03
CA ARG A 53 -10.34 7.09 -1.68
C ARG A 53 -9.55 6.09 -0.86
N LEU A 54 -10.23 5.35 0.00
CA LEU A 54 -9.65 4.25 0.74
C LEU A 54 -9.62 2.98 -0.12
N LEU A 55 -8.57 2.18 0.08
CA LEU A 55 -8.43 0.85 -0.49
C LEU A 55 -9.13 -0.17 0.43
N SER A 56 -10.08 -0.96 -0.07
CA SER A 56 -10.66 -2.02 0.78
C SER A 56 -9.61 -3.09 1.12
N PHE A 57 -9.76 -3.77 2.26
CA PHE A 57 -8.84 -4.86 2.66
C PHE A 57 -8.74 -5.96 1.60
N GLU A 58 -9.88 -6.39 1.06
CA GLU A 58 -9.90 -7.38 -0.03
C GLU A 58 -9.05 -6.95 -1.25
N LYS A 59 -9.06 -5.65 -1.60
CA LYS A 59 -8.25 -5.14 -2.71
C LYS A 59 -6.77 -5.03 -2.33
N ALA A 60 -6.47 -4.70 -1.07
CA ALA A 60 -5.10 -4.71 -0.55
C ALA A 60 -4.52 -6.13 -0.59
N ASP A 61 -5.26 -7.14 -0.15
CA ASP A 61 -4.83 -8.54 -0.21
C ASP A 61 -4.56 -9.01 -1.65
N ARG A 62 -5.44 -8.66 -2.59
CA ARG A 62 -5.22 -8.94 -4.02
C ARG A 62 -3.95 -8.30 -4.55
N ILE A 63 -3.66 -7.06 -4.15
CA ILE A 63 -2.42 -6.37 -4.52
C ILE A 63 -1.21 -7.11 -3.96
N LEU A 64 -1.22 -7.46 -2.66
CA LEU A 64 -0.13 -8.19 -2.03
C LEU A 64 0.15 -9.51 -2.75
N LEU A 65 -0.90 -10.28 -3.04
CA LEU A 65 -0.79 -11.55 -3.77
C LEU A 65 -0.22 -11.37 -5.19
N HIS A 66 -0.72 -10.42 -5.97
CA HIS A 66 -0.29 -10.23 -7.37
C HIS A 66 1.13 -9.65 -7.51
N LEU A 67 1.58 -8.92 -6.50
CA LEU A 67 2.92 -8.33 -6.48
C LEU A 67 3.91 -9.17 -5.68
N GLU A 68 3.48 -10.34 -5.20
CA GLU A 68 4.26 -11.24 -4.33
C GLU A 68 4.87 -10.50 -3.12
N LEU A 69 4.11 -9.55 -2.57
CA LEU A 69 4.54 -8.74 -1.43
C LEU A 69 4.15 -9.43 -0.12
N ASP A 70 5.14 -9.58 0.74
CA ASP A 70 4.93 -10.07 2.10
C ASP A 70 4.44 -8.93 3.01
N LEU A 71 3.36 -9.19 3.76
CA LEU A 71 2.84 -8.24 4.74
C LEU A 71 3.90 -7.80 5.77
N ARG A 72 4.87 -8.67 6.09
CA ARG A 72 5.99 -8.37 6.99
C ARG A 72 6.81 -7.17 6.53
N LEU A 73 6.98 -6.97 5.22
CA LEU A 73 7.66 -5.81 4.66
C LEU A 73 6.95 -4.50 5.07
N LEU A 74 5.62 -4.49 5.05
CA LEU A 74 4.83 -3.32 5.41
C LEU A 74 4.88 -3.04 6.92
N ILE A 75 4.93 -4.10 7.74
CA ILE A 75 5.11 -3.98 9.19
C ILE A 75 6.48 -3.34 9.47
N GLU A 76 7.55 -3.83 8.85
CA GLU A 76 8.89 -3.26 9.01
C GLU A 76 8.96 -1.79 8.60
N TYR A 77 8.29 -1.40 7.51
CA TYR A 77 8.23 0.00 7.07
C TYR A 77 7.45 0.88 8.06
N ALA A 78 6.36 0.38 8.61
CA ALA A 78 5.58 1.10 9.61
C ALA A 78 6.40 1.33 10.89
N GLU A 79 7.13 0.31 11.35
CA GLU A 79 7.99 0.39 12.55
C GLU A 79 9.22 1.28 12.34
N LYS A 80 9.89 1.18 11.18
CA LYS A 80 11.05 2.02 10.85
C LYS A 80 10.68 3.51 10.81
N LYS A 81 9.47 3.83 10.37
CA LYS A 81 9.01 5.22 10.32
C LYS A 81 8.87 5.82 11.72
N GLU A 82 8.39 5.04 12.69
CA GLU A 82 8.30 5.48 14.10
C GLU A 82 9.67 5.69 14.74
N ALA A 83 10.69 4.96 14.32
CA ALA A 83 12.06 5.16 14.81
C ALA A 83 12.71 6.45 14.28
N SER A 84 12.12 7.09 13.27
CA SER A 84 12.67 8.26 12.59
C SER A 84 11.85 9.55 12.81
N ASP A 85 10.65 9.46 13.40
CA ASP A 85 9.76 10.56 13.82
C ASP A 85 9.88 10.81 15.33
#